data_AF-A0A1E9BDC2-F1
#
_entry.id   AF-A0A1E9BDC2-F1
#
_cell.length_a   1.000
_cell.length_b   1.000
_cell.length_c   1.000
_cell.angle_alpha   90.00
_cell.angle_beta   90.00
_cell.angle_gamma   90.00
#
_symmetry.space_group_name_H-M   'P 1'
#
loop_
_entity.id
_entity.type
_entity.pdbx_description
1 polymer ?
#
loop_
_entity_poly.entity_id
_entity_poly.type
_entity_poly.pdbx_seq_one_letter_code
_entity_poly.pdbx_strand_id
1 'polypeptide(L)'
;MLGLIGICLLFGFSSCEGEDKSVFGDDFEIPELTDANTIQFTVDVTGEWKALQIIVGGGRMAVEWGDGRLQKVENTDANPVIHYKYGNSKTYRVRIWAEELEFCSVGNEATPFSDLRLGYLPKMKTLNLNSFLDTPELDLSTSCPNVETINIGNWADLERIDLSQCVKIQTIDVYSNPELTLLKLGQLPALRSLKCIFNDALVSLSFKGLTNLSDVQCGSNPQLSIIETGEKINVRSLSIGDCAFRSLEFINSFPLLQELSCSSNNLTSLDLSELPLLRSVDCSDNKKLVHLQIPEQNSVNPILQNLDCSFCYLDEKELNAIFCVLPVAPNPYPEYPSGYGITFNGNPGSENCDRKLVEDKGWNIFVNPEDLINR
;
A
#
# COMPACT_ATOMS: atom_id res chain seq x y z
N MET A 1 62.13 -38.43 45.82
CA MET A 1 60.79 -39.04 45.65
C MET A 1 59.78 -37.95 45.95
N LEU A 2 58.81 -37.78 45.04
CA LEU A 2 57.90 -36.65 44.92
C LEU A 2 56.94 -36.43 46.12
N GLY A 3 56.41 -35.21 46.20
CA GLY A 3 55.05 -34.90 46.68
C GLY A 3 55.01 -33.91 47.84
N LEU A 4 54.15 -32.88 47.90
CA LEU A 4 53.15 -32.39 46.96
C LEU A 4 52.86 -30.92 47.35
N ILE A 5 52.65 -30.07 46.35
CA ILE A 5 52.29 -28.66 46.46
C ILE A 5 50.80 -28.54 46.77
N GLY A 6 50.44 -27.66 47.71
CA GLY A 6 49.07 -27.20 47.94
C GLY A 6 49.08 -25.69 48.18
N ILE A 7 49.12 -24.91 47.10
CA ILE A 7 48.88 -23.46 47.14
C ILE A 7 47.49 -23.23 46.56
N CYS A 8 46.57 -22.78 47.41
CA CYS A 8 45.27 -22.28 47.01
C CYS A 8 45.46 -21.03 46.14
N LEU A 9 45.17 -21.16 44.84
CA LEU A 9 44.99 -20.02 43.93
C LEU A 9 43.60 -19.44 44.17
N LEU A 10 43.56 -18.28 44.84
CA LEU A 10 42.47 -17.32 44.76
C LEU A 10 42.39 -16.83 43.30
N PHE A 11 41.48 -17.40 42.52
CA PHE A 11 41.07 -16.78 41.26
C PHE A 11 40.18 -15.58 41.58
N GLY A 12 40.73 -14.39 41.37
CA GLY A 12 39.96 -13.16 41.33
C GLY A 12 38.88 -13.28 40.27
N PHE A 13 37.63 -13.04 40.68
CA PHE A 13 36.56 -12.74 39.75
C PHE A 13 36.97 -11.50 38.96
N SER A 14 37.25 -11.68 37.67
CA SER A 14 37.17 -10.60 36.69
C SER A 14 35.69 -10.22 36.59
N SER A 15 35.29 -9.29 37.45
CA SER A 15 34.05 -8.53 37.29
C SER A 15 34.08 -7.89 35.90
N CYS A 16 33.16 -8.29 35.02
CA CYS A 16 32.79 -7.42 33.91
C CYS A 16 32.13 -6.18 34.52
N GLU A 17 32.94 -5.17 34.86
CA GLU A 17 32.48 -3.86 35.24
C GLU A 17 31.78 -3.19 34.04
N GLY A 18 30.54 -2.73 34.24
CA GLY A 18 30.08 -1.50 33.61
C GLY A 18 29.08 -1.59 32.45
N GLU A 19 28.16 -2.55 32.40
CA GLU A 19 26.94 -2.32 31.62
C GLU A 19 26.03 -1.38 32.41
N ASP A 20 25.88 -0.13 31.95
CA ASP A 20 24.92 0.84 32.48
C ASP A 20 23.50 0.30 32.26
N LYS A 21 22.88 -0.20 33.32
CA LYS A 21 21.49 -0.70 33.32
C LYS A 21 20.50 0.34 33.85
N SER A 22 20.77 1.62 33.58
CA SER A 22 19.94 2.71 34.07
C SER A 22 18.51 2.68 33.52
N VAL A 23 17.57 2.99 34.40
CA VAL A 23 16.22 3.42 34.05
C VAL A 23 16.19 4.93 34.08
N PHE A 24 15.69 5.58 33.03
CA PHE A 24 15.65 7.04 32.93
C PHE A 24 14.39 7.53 32.21
N GLY A 25 14.11 8.83 32.33
CA GLY A 25 12.91 9.47 31.78
C GLY A 25 11.85 9.71 32.86
N ASP A 26 10.58 9.64 32.48
CA ASP A 26 9.45 9.99 33.35
C ASP A 26 9.17 8.94 34.42
N ASP A 27 8.54 9.37 35.51
CA ASP A 27 8.31 8.54 36.70
C ASP A 27 6.91 7.91 36.69
N PHE A 28 6.84 6.66 36.24
CA PHE A 28 5.66 5.82 36.35
C PHE A 28 6.01 4.33 36.40
N GLU A 29 5.12 3.53 36.96
CA GLU A 29 5.27 2.08 37.00
C GLU A 29 4.92 1.44 35.65
N ILE A 30 5.71 0.43 35.27
CA ILE A 30 5.45 -0.39 34.08
C ILE A 30 5.40 -1.87 34.48
N PRO A 31 4.61 -2.69 33.78
CA PRO A 31 4.70 -4.13 33.95
C PRO A 31 6.06 -4.64 33.47
N GLU A 32 6.35 -5.90 33.79
CA GLU A 32 7.47 -6.61 33.15
C GLU A 32 7.27 -6.63 31.63
N LEU A 33 8.35 -6.34 30.90
CA LEU A 33 8.36 -6.40 29.45
C LEU A 33 8.49 -7.86 29.01
N THR A 34 7.45 -8.37 28.37
CA THR A 34 7.35 -9.75 27.90
C THR A 34 7.10 -9.78 26.40
N ASP A 35 7.22 -10.94 25.78
CA ASP A 35 6.88 -11.11 24.37
C ASP A 35 5.39 -10.79 24.08
N ALA A 36 4.51 -10.95 25.07
CA ALA A 36 3.08 -10.77 24.90
C ALA A 36 2.62 -9.29 24.94
N ASN A 37 3.42 -8.38 25.53
CA ASN A 37 3.03 -6.97 25.71
C ASN A 37 4.03 -5.98 25.11
N THR A 38 4.88 -6.45 24.18
CA THR A 38 5.88 -5.61 23.53
C THR A 38 5.86 -5.69 22.02
N ILE A 39 6.26 -4.59 21.38
CA ILE A 39 6.81 -4.59 20.02
C ILE A 39 8.30 -4.90 20.17
N GLN A 40 8.81 -5.85 19.42
CA GLN A 40 10.22 -6.23 19.46
C GLN A 40 10.81 -6.28 18.07
N PHE A 41 12.04 -5.80 17.93
CA PHE A 41 12.79 -5.91 16.70
C PHE A 41 14.29 -5.83 16.98
N THR A 42 15.08 -6.32 16.04
CA THR A 42 16.52 -6.12 15.99
C THR A 42 16.81 -4.83 15.22
N VAL A 43 17.72 -4.02 15.74
CA VAL A 43 18.31 -2.89 15.03
C VAL A 43 19.80 -3.15 14.82
N ASP A 44 20.27 -3.03 13.58
CA ASP A 44 21.69 -3.14 13.26
C ASP A 44 22.35 -1.76 13.21
N VAL A 45 23.23 -1.48 14.17
CA VAL A 45 24.02 -0.25 14.21
C VAL A 45 25.53 -0.51 14.04
N THR A 46 25.87 -1.57 13.31
CA THR A 46 27.26 -1.88 12.91
C THR A 46 27.78 -0.93 11.82
N GLY A 47 26.88 -0.33 11.03
CA GLY A 47 27.20 0.64 10.00
C GLY A 47 27.55 2.04 10.52
N GLU A 48 27.46 3.04 9.62
CA GLU A 48 27.76 4.44 9.94
C GLU A 48 26.75 5.06 10.91
N TRP A 49 25.51 4.58 10.87
CA TRP A 49 24.40 5.07 11.68
C TRP A 49 24.35 4.34 13.02
N LYS A 50 24.64 5.07 14.11
CA LYS A 50 24.58 4.56 15.49
C LYS A 50 23.40 5.09 16.28
N ALA A 51 22.31 5.43 15.61
CA ALA A 51 21.14 6.00 16.23
C ALA A 51 19.86 5.35 15.71
N LEU A 52 18.88 5.26 16.58
CA LEU A 52 17.54 4.80 16.30
C LEU A 52 16.57 5.96 16.53
N GLN A 53 15.62 6.11 15.61
CA GLN A 53 14.45 6.95 15.75
C GLN A 53 13.21 6.08 15.77
N ILE A 54 12.37 6.26 16.78
CA ILE A 54 11.04 5.68 16.84
C ILE A 54 10.03 6.79 17.09
N ILE A 55 8.86 6.67 16.49
CA ILE A 55 7.76 7.62 16.70
C ILE A 55 6.62 6.84 17.32
N VAL A 56 6.31 7.11 18.58
CA VAL A 56 5.35 6.34 19.37
C VAL A 56 4.48 7.30 20.16
N GLY A 57 3.18 7.04 20.24
CA GLY A 57 2.23 7.95 20.90
C GLY A 57 1.03 7.20 21.48
N GLY A 58 0.23 7.90 22.30
CA GLY A 58 -0.99 7.36 22.91
C GLY A 58 -1.00 7.25 24.43
N GLY A 59 0.04 7.74 25.12
CA GLY A 59 0.10 7.75 26.58
C GLY A 59 1.50 7.46 27.12
N ARG A 60 1.59 6.52 28.05
CA ARG A 60 2.86 6.11 28.65
C ARG A 60 3.54 5.05 27.80
N MET A 61 4.86 5.14 27.68
CA MET A 61 5.65 4.20 26.90
C MET A 61 6.95 3.87 27.61
N ALA A 62 7.41 2.63 27.44
CA ALA A 62 8.71 2.22 27.91
C ALA A 62 9.46 1.51 26.80
N VAL A 63 10.75 1.85 26.65
CA VAL A 63 11.62 1.33 25.60
C VAL A 63 12.86 0.74 26.25
N GLU A 64 13.02 -0.58 26.16
CA GLU A 64 14.27 -1.27 26.45
C GLU A 64 15.11 -1.27 25.16
N TRP A 65 16.25 -0.60 25.19
CA TRP A 65 17.06 -0.37 23.98
C TRP A 65 17.93 -1.55 23.56
N GLY A 66 17.96 -2.62 24.37
CA GLY A 66 18.76 -3.82 24.15
C GLY A 66 20.21 -3.72 24.65
N ASP A 67 20.63 -2.58 25.17
CA ASP A 67 21.93 -2.36 25.81
C ASP A 67 21.88 -2.40 27.34
N GLY A 68 20.74 -2.81 27.90
CA GLY A 68 20.46 -2.84 29.34
C GLY A 68 19.75 -1.59 29.86
N ARG A 69 19.62 -0.53 29.05
CA ARG A 69 18.96 0.71 29.45
C ARG A 69 17.48 0.70 29.11
N LEU A 70 16.69 1.28 30.01
CA LEU A 70 15.24 1.41 29.89
C LEU A 70 14.86 2.89 29.94
N GLN A 71 14.18 3.37 28.90
CA GLN A 71 13.65 4.73 28.85
C GLN A 71 12.14 4.70 29.06
N LYS A 72 11.65 5.50 30.01
CA LYS A 72 10.23 5.76 30.24
C LYS A 72 9.86 7.13 29.71
N VAL A 73 8.78 7.23 28.96
CA VAL A 73 8.27 8.51 28.45
C VAL A 73 6.77 8.57 28.72
N GLU A 74 6.32 9.62 29.37
CA GLU A 74 4.93 9.99 29.50
C GLU A 74 4.72 11.23 28.64
N ASN A 75 4.11 11.04 27.47
CA ASN A 75 3.87 12.16 26.58
C ASN A 75 2.47 12.12 25.99
N THR A 76 1.75 13.22 26.17
CA THR A 76 0.41 13.46 25.62
C THR A 76 0.43 14.11 24.25
N ASP A 77 1.60 14.54 23.76
CA ASP A 77 1.78 15.12 22.44
C ASP A 77 1.45 14.09 21.35
N ALA A 78 0.95 14.60 20.22
CA ALA A 78 0.71 13.78 19.05
C ALA A 78 2.06 13.31 18.46
N ASN A 79 2.40 12.04 18.69
CA ASN A 79 3.48 11.29 18.04
C ASN A 79 4.91 11.83 18.30
N PRO A 80 5.42 11.82 19.54
CA PRO A 80 6.79 12.23 19.83
C PRO A 80 7.83 11.33 19.15
N VAL A 81 8.89 11.96 18.65
CA VAL A 81 10.05 11.27 18.07
C VAL A 81 11.09 11.04 19.18
N ILE A 82 11.34 9.78 19.50
CA ILE A 82 12.40 9.39 20.44
C ILE A 82 13.65 9.05 19.67
N HIS A 83 14.73 9.75 20.03
CA HIS A 83 16.07 9.51 19.49
C HIS A 83 16.90 8.77 20.53
N TYR A 84 17.50 7.65 20.13
CA TYR A 84 18.44 6.92 20.95
C TYR A 84 19.75 6.72 20.21
N LYS A 85 20.87 7.01 20.88
CA LYS A 85 22.22 6.86 20.30
C LYS A 85 22.96 5.75 21.03
N TYR A 86 23.39 4.74 20.28
CA TYR A 86 24.15 3.62 20.79
C TYR A 86 25.63 3.96 20.92
N GLY A 87 26.25 3.50 22.02
CA GLY A 87 27.69 3.66 22.25
C GLY A 87 28.54 2.71 21.42
N ASN A 88 28.14 1.43 21.35
CA ASN A 88 28.88 0.37 20.66
C ASN A 88 28.21 0.00 19.32
N SER A 89 29.01 -0.27 18.30
CA SER A 89 28.53 -0.80 17.02
C SER A 89 28.34 -2.31 17.10
N LYS A 90 27.09 -2.73 17.21
CA LYS A 90 26.62 -4.12 17.18
C LYS A 90 25.12 -4.12 16.88
N THR A 91 24.50 -5.28 16.88
CA THR A 91 23.05 -5.39 16.84
C THR A 91 22.46 -5.27 18.26
N TYR A 92 21.25 -4.71 18.36
CA TYR A 92 20.51 -4.61 19.61
C TYR A 92 19.08 -5.10 19.41
N ARG A 93 18.53 -5.78 20.41
CA ARG A 93 17.12 -6.16 20.45
C ARG A 93 16.36 -5.11 21.25
N VAL A 94 15.52 -4.35 20.57
CA VAL A 94 14.69 -3.32 21.18
C VAL A 94 13.36 -3.92 21.59
N ARG A 95 12.83 -3.52 22.75
CA ARG A 95 11.46 -3.81 23.17
C ARG A 95 10.73 -2.52 23.53
N ILE A 96 9.53 -2.35 23.00
CA ILE A 96 8.65 -1.22 23.30
C ILE A 96 7.40 -1.76 23.99
N TRP A 97 7.09 -1.27 25.18
CA TRP A 97 5.84 -1.59 25.87
C TRP A 97 4.63 -1.11 25.07
N ALA A 98 3.67 -2.00 24.83
CA ALA A 98 2.68 -1.82 23.78
C ALA A 98 1.25 -1.51 24.26
N GLU A 99 0.91 -1.75 25.53
CA GLU A 99 -0.48 -1.74 26.03
C GLU A 99 -1.15 -0.36 25.97
N GLU A 100 -0.38 0.71 26.04
CA GLU A 100 -0.87 2.09 25.98
C GLU A 100 -0.63 2.80 24.65
N LEU A 101 0.05 2.15 23.70
CA LEU A 101 0.34 2.78 22.42
C LEU A 101 -0.91 2.83 21.54
N GLU A 102 -1.21 4.05 21.07
CA GLU A 102 -2.21 4.30 20.03
C GLU A 102 -1.58 4.51 18.65
N PHE A 103 -0.30 4.91 18.63
CA PHE A 103 0.47 5.16 17.41
C PHE A 103 1.86 4.54 17.54
N CYS A 104 2.33 3.87 16.49
CA CYS A 104 3.71 3.44 16.38
C CYS A 104 4.18 3.54 14.92
N SER A 105 5.33 4.18 14.72
CA SER A 105 6.07 4.21 13.47
C SER A 105 7.50 3.78 13.74
N VAL A 106 7.89 2.66 13.12
CA VAL A 106 9.24 2.12 13.12
C VAL A 106 9.65 1.85 11.69
N GLY A 107 10.91 2.13 11.36
CA GLY A 107 11.43 2.02 10.01
C GLY A 107 11.93 3.35 9.47
N ASN A 108 13.09 3.31 8.84
CA ASN A 108 13.67 4.39 8.06
C ASN A 108 14.69 3.78 7.08
N GLU A 109 15.06 4.54 6.04
CA GLU A 109 15.97 4.07 5.00
C GLU A 109 17.43 3.92 5.47
N ALA A 110 17.80 4.51 6.61
CA ALA A 110 19.19 4.62 7.05
C ALA A 110 19.63 3.47 7.98
N THR A 111 18.68 2.81 8.65
CA THR A 111 18.96 1.82 9.71
C THR A 111 18.32 0.49 9.35
N PRO A 112 19.08 -0.62 9.26
CA PRO A 112 18.49 -1.93 9.04
C PRO A 112 17.70 -2.39 10.28
N PHE A 113 16.46 -2.80 10.05
CA PHE A 113 15.57 -3.41 11.04
C PHE A 113 15.34 -4.87 10.67
N SER A 114 15.32 -5.78 11.64
CA SER A 114 15.00 -7.18 11.39
C SER A 114 14.24 -7.83 12.54
N ASP A 115 13.79 -9.08 12.34
CA ASP A 115 13.18 -9.92 13.38
C ASP A 115 11.99 -9.28 14.11
N LEU A 116 11.09 -8.59 13.38
CA LEU A 116 9.94 -7.95 14.03
C LEU A 116 9.03 -8.99 14.68
N ARG A 117 8.60 -8.71 15.91
CA ARG A 117 7.58 -9.46 16.63
C ARG A 117 6.63 -8.50 17.32
N LEU A 118 5.34 -8.77 17.19
CA LEU A 118 4.29 -8.00 17.83
C LEU A 118 3.63 -8.85 18.91
N GLY A 119 3.56 -8.31 20.13
CA GLY A 119 2.67 -8.80 21.17
C GLY A 119 1.23 -8.34 20.93
N TYR A 120 0.45 -8.20 21.99
CA TYR A 120 -0.90 -7.68 21.94
C TYR A 120 -0.93 -6.16 22.17
N LEU A 121 -1.49 -5.43 21.21
CA LEU A 121 -1.56 -3.97 21.17
C LEU A 121 -3.01 -3.48 21.15
N PRO A 122 -3.73 -3.54 22.30
CA PRO A 122 -5.17 -3.32 22.34
C PRO A 122 -5.61 -1.90 21.99
N LYS A 123 -4.75 -0.89 22.17
CA LYS A 123 -5.09 0.52 21.89
C LYS A 123 -4.57 1.04 20.56
N MET A 124 -3.80 0.23 19.82
CA MET A 124 -3.18 0.65 18.57
C MET A 124 -4.23 1.09 17.56
N LYS A 125 -4.11 2.33 17.07
CA LYS A 125 -4.95 2.91 16.01
C LYS A 125 -4.17 3.06 14.70
N THR A 126 -2.88 3.40 14.78
CA THR A 126 -2.04 3.62 13.60
C THR A 126 -0.70 2.92 13.74
N LEU A 127 -0.39 2.04 12.79
CA LEU A 127 0.84 1.25 12.77
C LEU A 127 1.57 1.41 11.45
N ASN A 128 2.75 2.02 11.51
CA ASN A 128 3.64 2.18 10.37
C ASN A 128 4.90 1.35 10.58
N LEU A 129 5.17 0.41 9.68
CA LEU A 129 6.32 -0.49 9.79
C LEU A 129 7.01 -0.58 8.44
N ASN A 130 8.20 0.01 8.34
CA ASN A 130 8.91 0.12 7.08
C ASN A 130 10.33 -0.43 7.16
N SER A 131 10.86 -0.93 6.05
CA SER A 131 12.27 -1.32 5.92
C SER A 131 12.73 -2.44 6.88
N PHE A 132 11.86 -3.42 7.13
CA PHE A 132 12.23 -4.63 7.88
C PHE A 132 12.78 -5.73 6.96
N LEU A 133 13.69 -6.51 7.53
CA LEU A 133 14.31 -7.70 6.96
C LEU A 133 14.07 -8.91 7.88
N ASP A 134 14.35 -10.11 7.39
CA ASP A 134 14.20 -11.38 8.13
C ASP A 134 12.83 -11.51 8.82
N THR A 135 11.78 -10.98 8.18
CA THR A 135 10.41 -10.96 8.69
C THR A 135 9.44 -11.31 7.54
N PRO A 136 9.37 -12.59 7.13
CA PRO A 136 8.59 -12.99 5.97
C PRO A 136 7.07 -12.99 6.19
N GLU A 137 6.62 -12.86 7.44
CA GLU A 137 5.21 -12.83 7.79
C GLU A 137 4.90 -11.73 8.80
N LEU A 138 3.85 -10.96 8.53
CA LEU A 138 3.26 -10.00 9.45
C LEU A 138 1.80 -10.38 9.76
N ASP A 139 1.59 -10.96 10.93
CA ASP A 139 0.26 -11.27 11.45
C ASP A 139 -0.24 -10.17 12.41
N LEU A 140 -1.17 -9.33 11.94
CA LEU A 140 -1.85 -8.35 12.78
C LEU A 140 -3.17 -8.87 13.36
N SER A 141 -3.66 -10.01 12.86
CA SER A 141 -4.96 -10.57 13.23
C SER A 141 -5.05 -10.97 14.71
N THR A 142 -3.91 -11.26 15.33
CA THR A 142 -3.79 -11.55 16.76
C THR A 142 -3.24 -10.38 17.58
N SER A 143 -2.52 -9.47 16.93
CA SER A 143 -1.73 -8.42 17.58
C SER A 143 -2.52 -7.12 17.78
N CYS A 144 -3.28 -6.67 16.78
CA CYS A 144 -3.79 -5.30 16.72
C CYS A 144 -5.31 -5.24 16.44
N PRO A 145 -6.19 -5.67 17.36
CA PRO A 145 -7.63 -5.81 17.09
C PRO A 145 -8.36 -4.49 16.82
N ASN A 146 -7.77 -3.35 17.20
CA ASN A 146 -8.38 -2.04 17.08
C ASN A 146 -7.69 -1.11 16.08
N VAL A 147 -6.74 -1.62 15.29
CA VAL A 147 -6.01 -0.79 14.33
C VAL A 147 -6.95 -0.25 13.25
N GLU A 148 -6.79 1.04 12.94
CA GLU A 148 -7.62 1.79 12.01
C GLU A 148 -6.83 2.16 10.73
N THR A 149 -5.50 2.32 10.85
CA THR A 149 -4.63 2.66 9.72
C THR A 149 -3.33 1.87 9.80
N ILE A 150 -2.92 1.30 8.67
CA ILE A 150 -1.61 0.66 8.54
C ILE A 150 -0.84 1.23 7.35
N ASN A 151 0.48 1.31 7.49
CA ASN A 151 1.42 1.65 6.43
C ASN A 151 2.62 0.69 6.50
N ILE A 152 2.67 -0.26 5.57
CA ILE A 152 3.66 -1.35 5.57
C ILE A 152 4.40 -1.33 4.24
N GLY A 153 5.70 -1.04 4.24
CA GLY A 153 6.42 -1.06 2.99
C GLY A 153 7.93 -1.12 3.06
N ASN A 154 8.53 -1.40 1.91
CA ASN A 154 9.97 -1.61 1.74
C ASN A 154 10.52 -2.83 2.50
N TRP A 155 9.75 -3.92 2.64
CA TRP A 155 10.25 -5.15 3.23
C TRP A 155 10.73 -6.08 2.13
N ALA A 156 12.02 -6.40 2.14
CA ALA A 156 12.66 -7.12 1.04
C ALA A 156 12.21 -8.60 0.95
N ASP A 157 11.78 -9.18 2.06
CA ASP A 157 11.46 -10.60 2.21
C ASP A 157 10.04 -10.88 2.72
N LEU A 158 9.19 -9.84 2.85
CA LEU A 158 7.81 -10.01 3.33
C LEU A 158 6.97 -10.78 2.30
N GLU A 159 6.58 -12.01 2.65
CA GLU A 159 5.78 -12.87 1.79
C GLU A 159 4.28 -12.79 2.09
N ARG A 160 3.90 -12.51 3.34
CA ARG A 160 2.51 -12.63 3.81
C ARG A 160 2.14 -11.56 4.83
N ILE A 161 0.95 -10.97 4.68
CA ILE A 161 0.32 -10.10 5.67
C ILE A 161 -1.07 -10.66 6.00
N ASP A 162 -1.37 -10.86 7.28
CA ASP A 162 -2.71 -11.25 7.76
C ASP A 162 -3.37 -10.10 8.55
N LEU A 163 -4.46 -9.57 7.99
CA LEU A 163 -5.29 -8.51 8.56
C LEU A 163 -6.69 -9.01 8.91
N SER A 164 -6.95 -10.31 8.84
CA SER A 164 -8.31 -10.86 8.74
C SER A 164 -9.20 -10.64 9.96
N GLN A 165 -8.64 -10.24 11.09
CA GLN A 165 -9.37 -9.91 12.33
C GLN A 165 -9.31 -8.41 12.67
N CYS A 166 -8.69 -7.58 11.85
CA CYS A 166 -8.51 -6.14 12.08
C CYS A 166 -9.74 -5.34 11.62
N VAL A 167 -10.93 -5.68 12.12
CA VAL A 167 -12.24 -5.24 11.62
C VAL A 167 -12.48 -3.72 11.65
N LYS A 168 -11.65 -2.97 12.38
CA LYS A 168 -11.70 -1.50 12.47
C LYS A 168 -10.83 -0.77 11.44
N ILE A 169 -10.03 -1.48 10.63
CA ILE A 169 -9.19 -0.86 9.61
C ILE A 169 -10.05 -0.05 8.64
N GLN A 170 -9.63 1.19 8.40
CA GLN A 170 -10.23 2.15 7.48
C GLN A 170 -9.30 2.41 6.27
N THR A 171 -7.99 2.40 6.51
CA THR A 171 -6.96 2.70 5.51
C THR A 171 -5.83 1.68 5.55
N ILE A 172 -5.48 1.14 4.38
CA ILE A 172 -4.35 0.24 4.17
C ILE A 172 -3.43 0.85 3.12
N ASP A 173 -2.17 1.07 3.48
CA ASP A 173 -1.08 1.31 2.54
C ASP A 173 -0.07 0.15 2.64
N VAL A 174 0.07 -0.62 1.56
CA VAL A 174 1.07 -1.68 1.42
C VAL A 174 1.88 -1.42 0.16
N TYR A 175 3.19 -1.27 0.27
CA TYR A 175 4.00 -0.91 -0.89
C TYR A 175 5.44 -1.40 -0.87
N SER A 176 6.01 -1.61 -2.07
CA SER A 176 7.42 -1.96 -2.23
C SER A 176 7.82 -3.22 -1.45
N ASN A 177 6.98 -4.27 -1.51
CA ASN A 177 7.28 -5.57 -0.91
C ASN A 177 7.38 -6.61 -2.04
N PRO A 178 8.56 -6.78 -2.67
CA PRO A 178 8.70 -7.53 -3.91
C PRO A 178 8.30 -9.01 -3.78
N GLU A 179 8.49 -9.60 -2.59
CA GLU A 179 8.19 -11.02 -2.33
C GLU A 179 6.76 -11.25 -1.80
N LEU A 180 5.92 -10.21 -1.67
CA LEU A 180 4.58 -10.32 -1.09
C LEU A 180 3.65 -11.11 -2.01
N THR A 181 3.34 -12.35 -1.63
CA THR A 181 2.45 -13.25 -2.37
C THR A 181 1.02 -13.23 -1.83
N LEU A 182 0.82 -12.85 -0.57
CA LEU A 182 -0.49 -12.88 0.09
C LEU A 182 -0.73 -11.65 0.98
N LEU A 183 -1.72 -10.85 0.59
CA LEU A 183 -2.38 -9.87 1.48
C LEU A 183 -3.77 -10.40 1.88
N LYS A 184 -3.88 -10.94 3.09
CA LYS A 184 -5.12 -11.54 3.60
C LYS A 184 -5.96 -10.51 4.36
N LEU A 185 -6.96 -9.95 3.67
CA LEU A 185 -7.82 -8.88 4.21
C LEU A 185 -8.92 -9.39 5.15
N GLY A 186 -9.52 -10.56 4.91
CA GLY A 186 -10.69 -11.03 5.68
C GLY A 186 -11.93 -10.15 5.47
N GLN A 187 -12.79 -10.02 6.48
CA GLN A 187 -13.97 -9.15 6.43
C GLN A 187 -13.66 -7.81 7.12
N LEU A 188 -13.42 -6.76 6.33
CA LEU A 188 -13.09 -5.43 6.83
C LEU A 188 -14.22 -4.44 6.48
N PRO A 189 -15.32 -4.42 7.27
CA PRO A 189 -16.49 -3.60 6.96
C PRO A 189 -16.21 -2.10 7.11
N ALA A 190 -15.14 -1.69 7.79
CA ALA A 190 -14.75 -0.29 7.95
C ALA A 190 -13.78 0.21 6.86
N LEU A 191 -13.22 -0.68 6.03
CA LEU A 191 -12.20 -0.32 5.05
C LEU A 191 -12.79 0.59 3.97
N ARG A 192 -12.14 1.73 3.74
CA ARG A 192 -12.53 2.74 2.73
C ARG A 192 -11.48 2.89 1.65
N SER A 193 -10.20 2.84 2.03
CA SER A 193 -9.06 3.07 1.12
C SER A 193 -8.07 1.91 1.18
N LEU A 194 -7.78 1.32 0.03
CA LEU A 194 -6.74 0.31 -0.15
C LEU A 194 -5.73 0.79 -1.20
N LYS A 195 -4.50 1.04 -0.76
CA LYS A 195 -3.34 1.22 -1.62
C LYS A 195 -2.42 0.02 -1.45
N CYS A 196 -2.18 -0.69 -2.54
CA CYS A 196 -1.34 -1.89 -2.59
C CYS A 196 -0.52 -1.84 -3.88
N ILE A 197 0.66 -1.22 -3.87
CA ILE A 197 1.45 -0.92 -5.10
C ILE A 197 2.88 -1.44 -5.00
N PHE A 198 3.53 -1.77 -6.12
CA PHE A 198 4.91 -2.26 -6.13
C PHE A 198 5.12 -3.53 -5.29
N ASN A 199 4.22 -4.51 -5.42
CA ASN A 199 4.34 -5.83 -4.81
C ASN A 199 4.47 -6.88 -5.92
N ASP A 200 5.71 -7.13 -6.35
CA ASP A 200 6.03 -7.81 -7.62
C ASP A 200 5.51 -9.26 -7.68
N ALA A 201 5.48 -9.96 -6.54
CA ALA A 201 5.00 -11.34 -6.44
C ALA A 201 3.49 -11.47 -6.17
N LEU A 202 2.74 -10.37 -6.03
CA LEU A 202 1.32 -10.42 -5.69
C LEU A 202 0.48 -10.82 -6.90
N VAL A 203 -0.13 -12.01 -6.86
CA VAL A 203 -0.91 -12.55 -7.99
C VAL A 203 -2.40 -12.22 -7.90
N SER A 204 -2.94 -12.16 -6.69
CA SER A 204 -4.39 -12.04 -6.46
C SER A 204 -4.74 -11.21 -5.24
N LEU A 205 -5.87 -10.50 -5.31
CA LEU A 205 -6.52 -9.85 -4.17
C LEU A 205 -7.98 -10.34 -4.04
N SER A 206 -8.46 -10.46 -2.80
CA SER A 206 -9.86 -10.83 -2.54
C SER A 206 -10.57 -9.71 -1.81
N PHE A 207 -11.63 -9.16 -2.40
CA PHE A 207 -12.43 -8.08 -1.85
C PHE A 207 -13.74 -8.57 -1.21
N LYS A 208 -13.86 -9.87 -0.95
CA LYS A 208 -15.01 -10.46 -0.26
C LYS A 208 -15.16 -9.84 1.14
N GLY A 209 -16.33 -9.24 1.41
CA GLY A 209 -16.64 -8.64 2.71
C GLY A 209 -16.11 -7.20 2.90
N LEU A 210 -15.58 -6.55 1.86
CA LEU A 210 -15.09 -5.16 1.92
C LEU A 210 -16.19 -4.15 1.52
N THR A 211 -17.35 -4.20 2.19
CA THR A 211 -18.59 -3.54 1.72
C THR A 211 -18.53 -2.02 1.61
N ASN A 212 -17.60 -1.36 2.31
CA ASN A 212 -17.44 0.10 2.31
C ASN A 212 -16.20 0.60 1.54
N LEU A 213 -15.47 -0.30 0.87
CA LEU A 213 -14.30 0.07 0.08
C LEU A 213 -14.73 0.99 -1.06
N SER A 214 -14.12 2.17 -1.13
CA SER A 214 -14.43 3.20 -2.14
C SER A 214 -13.26 3.48 -3.07
N ASP A 215 -12.03 3.47 -2.55
CA ASP A 215 -10.85 3.92 -3.28
C ASP A 215 -9.80 2.81 -3.28
N VAL A 216 -9.45 2.34 -4.49
CA VAL A 216 -8.55 1.21 -4.70
C VAL A 216 -7.41 1.61 -5.63
N GLN A 217 -6.19 1.59 -5.11
CA GLN A 217 -4.96 1.79 -5.87
C GLN A 217 -4.10 0.53 -5.79
N CYS A 218 -4.25 -0.34 -6.77
CA CYS A 218 -3.53 -1.61 -6.88
C CYS A 218 -2.70 -1.70 -8.17
N GLY A 219 -2.27 -0.57 -8.72
CA GLY A 219 -1.38 -0.53 -9.87
C GLY A 219 0.06 -0.92 -9.54
N SER A 220 0.87 -1.09 -10.58
CA SER A 220 2.29 -1.46 -10.48
C SER A 220 2.52 -2.74 -9.67
N ASN A 221 1.68 -3.75 -9.88
CA ASN A 221 1.86 -5.11 -9.38
C ASN A 221 1.96 -6.05 -10.58
N PRO A 222 3.15 -6.28 -11.14
CA PRO A 222 3.33 -6.89 -12.46
C PRO A 222 2.79 -8.33 -12.59
N GLN A 223 2.50 -9.03 -11.50
CA GLN A 223 1.87 -10.35 -11.51
C GLN A 223 0.37 -10.35 -11.13
N LEU A 224 -0.16 -9.23 -10.67
CA LEU A 224 -1.55 -9.13 -10.23
C LEU A 224 -2.47 -9.29 -11.45
N SER A 225 -3.25 -10.36 -11.44
CA SER A 225 -4.12 -10.73 -12.56
C SER A 225 -5.51 -11.17 -12.13
N ILE A 226 -5.75 -11.26 -10.82
CA ILE A 226 -6.99 -11.76 -10.23
C ILE A 226 -7.45 -10.79 -9.14
N ILE A 227 -8.68 -10.27 -9.30
CA ILE A 227 -9.44 -9.68 -8.20
C ILE A 227 -10.68 -10.52 -8.00
N GLU A 228 -10.76 -11.17 -6.84
CA GLU A 228 -11.96 -11.87 -6.44
C GLU A 228 -12.94 -10.90 -5.78
N THR A 229 -14.18 -10.93 -6.21
CA THR A 229 -15.28 -10.20 -5.56
C THR A 229 -16.34 -11.18 -5.08
N GLY A 230 -17.20 -10.72 -4.17
CA GLY A 230 -18.36 -11.48 -3.71
C GLY A 230 -19.64 -10.77 -4.15
N GLU A 231 -20.19 -9.98 -3.23
CA GLU A 231 -21.32 -9.09 -3.51
C GLU A 231 -20.86 -7.80 -4.21
N LYS A 232 -21.82 -6.94 -4.60
CA LYS A 232 -21.50 -5.62 -5.15
C LYS A 232 -20.84 -4.74 -4.09
N ILE A 233 -19.78 -4.04 -4.47
CA ILE A 233 -18.97 -3.20 -3.58
C ILE A 233 -19.06 -1.74 -4.05
N ASN A 234 -18.96 -0.81 -3.10
CA ASN A 234 -19.10 0.63 -3.32
C ASN A 234 -17.82 1.31 -3.88
N VAL A 235 -17.01 0.58 -4.65
CA VAL A 235 -15.79 1.15 -5.27
C VAL A 235 -16.20 2.25 -6.25
N ARG A 236 -15.58 3.43 -6.10
CA ARG A 236 -15.77 4.61 -6.94
C ARG A 236 -14.54 4.92 -7.79
N SER A 237 -13.34 4.63 -7.29
CA SER A 237 -12.10 4.78 -8.04
C SER A 237 -11.28 3.49 -7.97
N LEU A 238 -10.89 2.97 -9.13
CA LEU A 238 -10.08 1.77 -9.27
C LEU A 238 -8.89 2.04 -10.19
N SER A 239 -7.68 1.91 -9.66
CA SER A 239 -6.44 1.89 -10.43
C SER A 239 -5.78 0.53 -10.30
N ILE A 240 -5.60 -0.13 -11.44
CA ILE A 240 -4.95 -1.45 -11.62
C ILE A 240 -4.02 -1.41 -12.85
N GLY A 241 -3.43 -0.25 -13.12
CA GLY A 241 -2.45 -0.08 -14.21
C GLY A 241 -1.15 -0.83 -13.95
N ASP A 242 -0.37 -1.14 -14.98
CA ASP A 242 0.90 -1.89 -14.86
C ASP A 242 0.74 -3.20 -14.07
N CYS A 243 -0.20 -4.03 -14.50
CA CYS A 243 -0.53 -5.32 -13.92
C CYS A 243 -0.54 -6.41 -15.00
N ALA A 244 -1.11 -7.59 -14.71
CA ALA A 244 -1.18 -8.73 -15.62
C ALA A 244 -2.60 -9.13 -16.04
N PHE A 245 -3.59 -8.24 -15.92
CA PHE A 245 -4.98 -8.57 -16.25
C PHE A 245 -5.14 -8.85 -17.75
N ARG A 246 -5.86 -9.92 -18.07
CA ARG A 246 -6.27 -10.30 -19.45
C ARG A 246 -7.76 -10.03 -19.72
N SER A 247 -8.54 -9.99 -18.65
CA SER A 247 -9.95 -9.59 -18.62
C SER A 247 -10.25 -8.96 -17.26
N LEU A 248 -11.30 -8.14 -17.20
CA LEU A 248 -11.81 -7.55 -15.96
C LEU A 248 -13.18 -8.14 -15.62
N GLU A 249 -13.30 -9.46 -15.51
CA GLU A 249 -14.59 -10.15 -15.27
C GLU A 249 -15.28 -9.71 -13.96
N PHE A 250 -14.52 -9.19 -13.01
CA PHE A 250 -15.01 -8.68 -11.73
C PHE A 250 -15.58 -7.25 -11.80
N ILE A 251 -15.41 -6.52 -12.91
CA ILE A 251 -15.67 -5.07 -12.94
C ILE A 251 -17.14 -4.71 -12.64
N ASN A 252 -18.08 -5.59 -13.04
CA ASN A 252 -19.51 -5.41 -12.80
C ASN A 252 -19.92 -5.57 -11.33
N SER A 253 -18.99 -6.02 -10.46
CA SER A 253 -19.16 -5.96 -9.01
C SER A 253 -19.01 -4.55 -8.45
N PHE A 254 -18.63 -3.55 -9.27
CA PHE A 254 -18.44 -2.15 -8.88
C PHE A 254 -19.45 -1.22 -9.59
N PRO A 255 -20.76 -1.34 -9.32
CA PRO A 255 -21.80 -0.57 -10.02
C PRO A 255 -21.70 0.96 -9.82
N LEU A 256 -20.92 1.40 -8.81
CA LEU A 256 -20.72 2.81 -8.49
C LEU A 256 -19.39 3.37 -9.01
N LEU A 257 -18.66 2.62 -9.85
CA LEU A 257 -17.37 3.02 -10.37
C LEU A 257 -17.49 4.30 -11.22
N GLN A 258 -16.64 5.28 -10.91
CA GLN A 258 -16.58 6.58 -11.59
C GLN A 258 -15.25 6.76 -12.33
N GLU A 259 -14.18 6.19 -11.79
CA GLU A 259 -12.84 6.28 -12.35
C GLU A 259 -12.24 4.89 -12.47
N LEU A 260 -11.81 4.53 -13.68
CA LEU A 260 -11.11 3.30 -13.97
C LEU A 260 -9.79 3.62 -14.67
N SER A 261 -8.68 3.21 -14.08
CA SER A 261 -7.38 3.12 -14.75
C SER A 261 -6.95 1.66 -14.77
N CYS A 262 -6.89 1.08 -15.97
CA CYS A 262 -6.43 -0.27 -16.24
C CYS A 262 -5.41 -0.29 -17.39
N SER A 263 -4.64 0.78 -17.50
CA SER A 263 -3.58 0.93 -18.50
C SER A 263 -2.47 -0.10 -18.34
N SER A 264 -1.68 -0.32 -19.40
CA SER A 264 -0.51 -1.21 -19.39
C SER A 264 -0.82 -2.60 -18.81
N ASN A 265 -1.89 -3.21 -19.30
CA ASN A 265 -2.30 -4.57 -19.01
C ASN A 265 -2.27 -5.43 -20.29
N ASN A 266 -2.78 -6.66 -20.20
CA ASN A 266 -2.84 -7.61 -21.29
C ASN A 266 -4.29 -7.85 -21.77
N LEU A 267 -5.16 -6.84 -21.65
CA LEU A 267 -6.58 -6.96 -21.99
C LEU A 267 -6.76 -7.24 -23.49
N THR A 268 -7.67 -8.16 -23.82
CA THR A 268 -8.08 -8.43 -25.22
C THR A 268 -9.43 -7.84 -25.57
N SER A 269 -10.30 -7.69 -24.58
CA SER A 269 -11.62 -7.08 -24.67
C SER A 269 -11.93 -6.37 -23.35
N LEU A 270 -12.61 -5.24 -23.42
CA LEU A 270 -13.04 -4.48 -22.25
C LEU A 270 -14.50 -4.06 -22.43
N ASP A 271 -15.39 -4.60 -21.60
CA ASP A 271 -16.81 -4.27 -21.60
C ASP A 271 -17.15 -3.51 -20.31
N LEU A 272 -17.50 -2.24 -20.47
CA LEU A 272 -17.88 -1.31 -19.40
C LEU A 272 -19.35 -0.88 -19.53
N SER A 273 -20.15 -1.57 -20.36
CA SER A 273 -21.52 -1.18 -20.68
C SER A 273 -22.44 -1.07 -19.45
N GLU A 274 -22.22 -1.91 -18.45
CA GLU A 274 -22.99 -1.99 -17.19
C GLU A 274 -22.49 -1.04 -16.09
N LEU A 275 -21.64 -0.07 -16.42
CA LEU A 275 -21.05 0.88 -15.48
C LEU A 275 -21.52 2.32 -15.76
N PRO A 276 -22.81 2.65 -15.53
CA PRO A 276 -23.43 3.90 -15.96
C PRO A 276 -22.92 5.15 -15.24
N LEU A 277 -22.06 4.99 -14.22
CA LEU A 277 -21.48 6.08 -13.43
C LEU A 277 -20.04 6.44 -13.82
N LEU A 278 -19.45 5.77 -14.82
CA LEU A 278 -18.08 6.07 -15.28
C LEU A 278 -17.96 7.48 -15.85
N ARG A 279 -16.96 8.19 -15.35
CA ARG A 279 -16.58 9.56 -15.74
C ARG A 279 -15.23 9.60 -16.44
N SER A 280 -14.30 8.76 -16.00
CA SER A 280 -12.94 8.68 -16.55
C SER A 280 -12.54 7.22 -16.74
N VAL A 281 -12.08 6.89 -17.93
CA VAL A 281 -11.54 5.58 -18.28
C VAL A 281 -10.17 5.76 -18.91
N ASP A 282 -9.17 5.11 -18.35
CA ASP A 282 -7.86 4.91 -18.97
C ASP A 282 -7.63 3.41 -19.15
N CYS A 283 -7.70 2.96 -20.40
CA CYS A 283 -7.35 1.59 -20.80
C CYS A 283 -6.16 1.58 -21.77
N SER A 284 -5.35 2.64 -21.78
CA SER A 284 -4.21 2.79 -22.68
C SER A 284 -3.18 1.67 -22.55
N ASP A 285 -2.35 1.48 -23.57
CA ASP A 285 -1.24 0.50 -23.57
C ASP A 285 -1.67 -0.96 -23.34
N ASN A 286 -2.95 -1.28 -23.58
CA ASN A 286 -3.43 -2.64 -23.70
C ASN A 286 -3.27 -3.12 -25.15
N LYS A 287 -2.03 -3.50 -25.52
CA LYS A 287 -1.59 -3.77 -26.91
C LYS A 287 -2.33 -4.89 -27.66
N LYS A 288 -3.22 -5.62 -26.98
CA LYS A 288 -4.03 -6.71 -27.55
C LYS A 288 -5.54 -6.41 -27.50
N LEU A 289 -5.93 -5.23 -27.02
CA LEU A 289 -7.33 -4.84 -26.87
C LEU A 289 -7.91 -4.53 -28.24
N VAL A 290 -8.79 -5.41 -28.72
CA VAL A 290 -9.45 -5.29 -30.03
C VAL A 290 -10.91 -4.85 -29.94
N HIS A 291 -11.48 -4.81 -28.74
CA HIS A 291 -12.87 -4.48 -28.52
C HIS A 291 -13.04 -3.69 -27.22
N LEU A 292 -13.71 -2.54 -27.30
CA LEU A 292 -13.97 -1.67 -26.16
C LEU A 292 -15.42 -1.17 -26.21
N GLN A 293 -16.20 -1.56 -25.20
CA GLN A 293 -17.54 -1.02 -24.99
C GLN A 293 -17.54 -0.07 -23.79
N ILE A 294 -18.04 1.15 -24.03
CA ILE A 294 -18.27 2.16 -23.00
C ILE A 294 -19.76 2.24 -22.65
N PRO A 295 -20.13 2.67 -21.42
CA PRO A 295 -21.52 2.73 -20.99
C PRO A 295 -22.32 3.75 -21.80
N GLU A 296 -23.53 3.37 -22.22
CA GLU A 296 -24.47 4.31 -22.84
C GLU A 296 -24.76 5.48 -21.89
N GLN A 297 -24.61 6.69 -22.40
CA GLN A 297 -24.73 7.91 -21.60
C GLN A 297 -26.09 8.59 -21.81
N ASN A 298 -26.62 9.19 -20.74
CA ASN A 298 -27.81 10.03 -20.84
C ASN A 298 -27.51 11.28 -21.67
N SER A 299 -28.25 11.48 -22.76
CA SER A 299 -28.05 12.62 -23.68
C SER A 299 -28.32 13.99 -23.06
N VAL A 300 -29.00 14.06 -21.91
CA VAL A 300 -29.31 15.31 -21.20
C VAL A 300 -28.25 15.67 -20.15
N ASN A 301 -27.64 14.67 -19.52
CA ASN A 301 -26.61 14.86 -18.49
C ASN A 301 -25.52 13.80 -18.61
N PRO A 302 -24.65 13.92 -19.63
CA PRO A 302 -23.59 12.96 -19.86
C PRO A 302 -22.47 13.13 -18.84
N ILE A 303 -22.00 12.02 -18.27
CA ILE A 303 -21.01 12.05 -17.19
C ILE A 303 -19.64 11.55 -17.61
N LEU A 304 -19.54 10.75 -18.68
CA LEU A 304 -18.26 10.34 -19.25
C LEU A 304 -17.56 11.56 -19.85
N GLN A 305 -16.41 11.91 -19.31
CA GLN A 305 -15.63 13.10 -19.62
C GLN A 305 -14.25 12.77 -20.18
N ASN A 306 -13.64 11.68 -19.74
CA ASN A 306 -12.28 11.32 -20.16
C ASN A 306 -12.22 9.87 -20.63
N LEU A 307 -11.64 9.65 -21.81
CA LEU A 307 -11.39 8.33 -22.36
C LEU A 307 -9.99 8.27 -22.97
N ASP A 308 -9.09 7.51 -22.35
CA ASP A 308 -7.82 7.14 -22.96
C ASP A 308 -7.88 5.68 -23.40
N CYS A 309 -7.89 5.45 -24.71
CA CYS A 309 -7.77 4.14 -25.34
C CYS A 309 -6.59 4.10 -26.31
N SER A 310 -5.54 4.88 -26.05
CA SER A 310 -4.33 4.92 -26.86
C SER A 310 -3.49 3.64 -26.74
N PHE A 311 -2.67 3.36 -27.75
CA PHE A 311 -1.76 2.21 -27.80
C PHE A 311 -2.44 0.85 -27.54
N CYS A 312 -3.69 0.73 -27.96
CA CYS A 312 -4.43 -0.52 -28.00
C CYS A 312 -4.30 -1.18 -29.39
N TYR A 313 -5.20 -2.11 -29.73
CA TYR A 313 -5.27 -2.77 -31.04
C TYR A 313 -6.63 -2.54 -31.71
N LEU A 314 -7.22 -1.35 -31.50
CA LEU A 314 -8.53 -0.99 -32.03
C LEU A 314 -8.41 -0.64 -33.52
N ASP A 315 -9.18 -1.33 -34.37
CA ASP A 315 -9.23 -1.02 -35.79
C ASP A 315 -10.14 0.20 -36.07
N GLU A 316 -10.22 0.61 -37.33
CA GLU A 316 -11.05 1.76 -37.75
C GLU A 316 -12.51 1.59 -37.35
N LYS A 317 -13.05 0.37 -37.50
CA LYS A 317 -14.46 0.08 -37.22
C LYS A 317 -14.73 0.21 -35.73
N GLU A 318 -13.84 -0.32 -34.90
CA GLU A 318 -13.98 -0.29 -33.45
C GLU A 318 -13.87 1.15 -32.90
N LEU A 319 -12.89 1.92 -33.37
CA LEU A 319 -12.78 3.33 -33.00
C LEU A 319 -14.03 4.13 -33.40
N ASN A 320 -14.52 3.96 -34.63
CA ASN A 320 -15.73 4.64 -35.08
C ASN A 320 -16.97 4.21 -34.28
N ALA A 321 -17.06 2.95 -33.85
CA ALA A 321 -18.13 2.47 -32.99
C ALA A 321 -18.12 3.17 -31.62
N ILE A 322 -16.93 3.29 -31.01
CA ILE A 322 -16.74 4.05 -29.76
C ILE A 322 -17.15 5.51 -29.95
N PHE A 323 -16.69 6.15 -31.04
CA PHE A 323 -17.00 7.55 -31.31
C PHE A 323 -18.51 7.79 -31.46
N CYS A 324 -19.24 6.84 -32.06
CA CYS A 324 -20.69 6.93 -32.21
C CYS A 324 -21.42 6.98 -30.86
N VAL A 325 -20.95 6.22 -29.87
CA VAL A 325 -21.60 6.10 -28.55
C VAL A 325 -21.13 7.16 -27.54
N LEU A 326 -20.09 7.93 -27.84
CA LEU A 326 -19.70 9.08 -27.02
C LEU A 326 -20.90 10.04 -26.82
N PRO A 327 -21.08 10.63 -25.64
CA PRO A 327 -22.10 11.65 -25.45
C PRO A 327 -21.75 12.96 -26.15
N VAL A 328 -22.77 13.80 -26.42
CA VAL A 328 -22.55 15.19 -26.82
C VAL A 328 -22.13 16.00 -25.59
N ALA A 329 -20.99 16.69 -25.66
CA ALA A 329 -20.49 17.50 -24.56
C ALA A 329 -21.46 18.67 -24.26
N PRO A 330 -21.78 18.97 -22.98
CA PRO A 330 -22.62 20.10 -22.62
C PRO A 330 -21.94 21.43 -22.98
N ASN A 331 -22.50 22.12 -23.98
CA ASN A 331 -22.26 23.51 -24.34
C ASN A 331 -20.79 23.87 -24.72
N PRO A 332 -20.42 23.79 -26.01
CA PRO A 332 -19.12 24.23 -26.51
C PRO A 332 -19.07 25.76 -26.60
N TYR A 333 -19.05 26.48 -25.47
CA TYR A 333 -18.74 27.90 -25.52
C TYR A 333 -17.30 28.07 -26.03
N PRO A 334 -17.06 28.82 -27.12
CA PRO A 334 -15.72 28.93 -27.75
C PRO A 334 -14.60 29.43 -26.83
N GLU A 335 -14.95 30.04 -25.68
CA GLU A 335 -14.00 30.64 -24.73
C GLU A 335 -13.47 29.65 -23.68
N TYR A 336 -14.09 28.46 -23.54
CA TYR A 336 -13.65 27.45 -22.58
C TYR A 336 -13.61 26.06 -23.23
N PRO A 337 -12.44 25.39 -23.28
CA PRO A 337 -12.38 24.02 -23.75
C PRO A 337 -13.31 23.15 -22.90
N SER A 338 -14.10 22.30 -23.56
CA SER A 338 -14.95 21.34 -22.87
C SER A 338 -14.07 20.48 -21.96
N GLY A 339 -14.52 20.16 -20.75
CA GLY A 339 -13.85 19.19 -19.87
C GLY A 339 -13.92 17.75 -20.40
N TYR A 340 -14.23 17.57 -21.68
CA TYR A 340 -14.43 16.31 -22.37
C TYR A 340 -13.24 16.07 -23.31
N GLY A 341 -12.59 14.90 -23.20
CA GLY A 341 -11.51 14.58 -24.11
C GLY A 341 -11.18 13.12 -24.23
N ILE A 342 -10.61 12.81 -25.39
CA ILE A 342 -10.29 11.45 -25.81
C ILE A 342 -8.87 11.38 -26.39
N THR A 343 -8.16 10.32 -26.02
CA THR A 343 -6.85 9.96 -26.58
C THR A 343 -6.98 8.57 -27.21
N PHE A 344 -6.63 8.42 -28.49
CA PHE A 344 -6.77 7.15 -29.21
C PHE A 344 -5.63 6.85 -30.19
N ASN A 345 -4.52 7.59 -30.15
CA ASN A 345 -3.37 7.34 -31.01
C ASN A 345 -2.70 5.99 -30.73
N GLY A 346 -1.83 5.53 -31.63
CA GLY A 346 -1.15 4.24 -31.48
C GLY A 346 -2.03 3.01 -31.78
N ASN A 347 -3.31 3.20 -32.13
CA ASN A 347 -4.19 2.14 -32.61
C ASN A 347 -4.08 1.95 -34.13
N PRO A 348 -4.24 0.72 -34.66
CA PRO A 348 -4.31 0.46 -36.11
C PRO A 348 -5.35 1.31 -36.86
N GLY A 349 -6.48 1.64 -36.22
CA GLY A 349 -7.54 2.48 -36.79
C GLY A 349 -7.29 3.99 -36.77
N SER A 350 -6.23 4.48 -36.08
CA SER A 350 -6.08 5.90 -35.75
C SER A 350 -6.00 6.84 -36.96
N GLU A 351 -5.43 6.36 -38.07
CA GLU A 351 -5.22 7.15 -39.28
C GLU A 351 -6.50 7.28 -40.12
N ASN A 352 -7.35 6.26 -40.12
CA ASN A 352 -8.52 6.16 -41.01
C ASN A 352 -9.86 6.42 -40.32
N CYS A 353 -9.88 6.49 -38.99
CA CYS A 353 -11.09 6.76 -38.22
C CYS A 353 -11.74 8.12 -38.55
N ASP A 354 -13.05 8.22 -38.37
CA ASP A 354 -13.82 9.44 -38.62
C ASP A 354 -13.79 10.36 -37.40
N ARG A 355 -12.76 11.21 -37.35
CA ARG A 355 -12.55 12.19 -36.26
C ARG A 355 -13.70 13.18 -36.11
N LYS A 356 -14.49 13.41 -37.17
CA LYS A 356 -15.63 14.33 -37.10
C LYS A 356 -16.70 13.83 -36.14
N LEU A 357 -16.84 12.51 -35.97
CA LEU A 357 -17.77 11.94 -34.98
C LEU A 357 -17.46 12.40 -33.55
N VAL A 358 -16.18 12.62 -33.24
CA VAL A 358 -15.71 13.12 -31.95
C VAL A 358 -15.86 14.65 -31.87
N GLU A 359 -15.38 15.35 -32.90
CA GLU A 359 -15.39 16.82 -32.96
C GLU A 359 -16.82 17.39 -32.97
N ASP A 360 -17.75 16.79 -33.73
CA ASP A 360 -19.15 17.20 -33.80
C ASP A 360 -19.89 17.00 -32.47
N LYS A 361 -19.37 16.13 -31.60
CA LYS A 361 -19.85 15.93 -30.22
C LYS A 361 -19.18 16.87 -29.22
N GLY A 362 -18.25 17.74 -29.64
CA GLY A 362 -17.59 18.73 -28.79
C GLY A 362 -16.50 18.15 -27.87
N TRP A 363 -15.95 16.98 -28.21
CA TRP A 363 -14.84 16.36 -27.47
C TRP A 363 -13.49 16.88 -27.98
N ASN A 364 -12.54 17.11 -27.08
CA ASN A 364 -11.17 17.43 -27.47
C ASN A 364 -10.41 16.12 -27.78
N ILE A 365 -9.75 16.08 -28.93
CA ILE A 365 -8.82 15.00 -29.25
C ILE A 365 -7.45 15.39 -28.70
N PHE A 366 -7.01 14.72 -27.65
CA PHE A 366 -5.66 14.89 -27.12
C PHE A 366 -4.71 13.98 -27.90
N VAL A 367 -3.64 14.57 -28.41
CA VAL A 367 -2.49 13.83 -28.93
C VAL A 367 -1.43 13.95 -27.85
N ASN A 368 -1.04 12.84 -27.23
CA ASN A 368 -0.06 12.88 -26.16
C ASN A 368 1.26 13.48 -26.71
N PRO A 369 1.87 14.50 -26.07
CA PRO A 369 3.04 15.19 -26.64
C PRO A 369 4.24 14.28 -26.93
N GLU A 370 4.34 13.13 -26.25
CA GLU A 370 5.41 12.16 -26.45
C GLU A 370 5.37 11.48 -27.84
N ASP A 371 4.23 11.54 -28.54
CA ASP A 371 4.02 10.98 -29.89
C ASP A 371 4.53 11.87 -31.03
N LEU A 372 5.05 13.07 -30.74
CA LEU A 372 5.73 13.92 -31.73
C LEU A 372 7.22 13.59 -31.90
N ILE A 373 7.80 12.73 -31.05
CA ILE A 373 9.26 12.54 -30.96
C ILE A 373 9.78 11.37 -31.81
N ASN A 374 8.93 10.44 -32.28
CA ASN A 374 9.36 9.30 -33.09
C ASN A 374 8.69 9.25 -34.48
N ARG A 375 8.92 10.28 -35.31
CA ARG A 375 8.63 10.23 -36.76
C ARG A 375 9.86 9.86 -37.58
#